data_AF-A0A447JGQ2-F1
#
_entry.id   AF-A0A447JGQ2-F1
#
_cell.length_a   1.000
_cell.length_b   1.000
_cell.length_c   1.000
_cell.angle_alpha   90.00
_cell.angle_beta   90.00
_cell.angle_gamma   90.00
#
_symmetry.space_group_name_H-M   'P 1'
#
loop_
_entity.id
_entity.type
_entity.pdbx_description
1 polymer ?
#
loop_
_entity_poly.entity_id
_entity_poly.type
_entity_poly.pdbx_seq_one_letter_code
_entity_poly.pdbx_strand_id
1 'polypeptide(L)' 'MTTGLHDSQVQYWEPAKWVAKLRELKTDQRLLLLCTDMDSGHGGKSGRFKSYEGVALEFAFLIGLAQGTLHSA' A
#
# COMPACT_ATOMS: atom_id res chain seq x y z
N MET A 1 2.93 -1.53 -1.15
CA MET A 1 1.98 -2.33 -1.93
C MET A 1 0.57 -1.99 -1.48
N THR A 2 -0.35 -1.75 -2.40
CA THR A 2 -1.75 -1.40 -2.12
C THR A 2 -2.67 -2.55 -2.53
N THR A 3 -3.78 -2.76 -1.81
CA THR A 3 -4.80 -3.77 -2.13
C THR A 3 -6.13 -3.40 -1.46
N GLY A 4 -7.25 -3.96 -1.93
CA GLY A 4 -8.57 -3.79 -1.35
C GLY A 4 -9.07 -5.06 -0.66
N LEU A 5 -9.70 -4.95 0.50
CA LEU A 5 -10.26 -6.07 1.26
C LEU A 5 -11.32 -6.86 0.46
N HIS A 6 -12.09 -6.15 -0.38
CA HIS A 6 -13.21 -6.70 -1.14
C HIS A 6 -12.87 -6.88 -2.63
N ASP A 7 -11.58 -7.01 -2.98
CA ASP A 7 -11.16 -7.23 -4.36
C ASP A 7 -11.55 -8.66 -4.81
N SER A 8 -12.64 -8.74 -5.57
CA SER A 8 -13.18 -9.99 -6.09
C SER A 8 -12.31 -10.64 -7.17
N GLN A 9 -11.33 -9.93 -7.73
CA GLN A 9 -10.44 -10.45 -8.79
C GLN A 9 -9.11 -10.92 -8.22
N VAL A 10 -8.50 -10.13 -7.33
CA VAL A 10 -7.20 -10.39 -6.72
C VAL A 10 -7.31 -10.17 -5.22
N GLN A 11 -7.41 -11.25 -4.47
CA GLN A 11 -7.79 -11.19 -3.07
C GLN A 11 -6.67 -10.65 -2.19
N TYR A 12 -6.99 -9.81 -1.20
CA TYR A 12 -6.01 -9.07 -0.37
C TYR A 12 -4.94 -9.95 0.30
N TRP A 13 -5.20 -11.24 0.53
CA TRP A 13 -4.22 -12.14 1.13
C TRP A 13 -3.06 -12.47 0.19
N GLU A 14 -3.23 -12.35 -1.13
CA GLU A 14 -2.16 -12.54 -2.11
C GLU A 14 -1.05 -11.49 -1.94
N PRO A 15 -1.34 -10.17 -2.03
CA PRO A 15 -0.36 -9.13 -1.74
C PRO A 15 0.13 -9.17 -0.28
N ALA A 16 -0.72 -9.58 0.68
CA ALA A 16 -0.28 -9.72 2.07
C ALA A 16 0.79 -10.80 2.25
N LYS A 17 0.58 -12.00 1.68
CA LYS A 17 1.58 -13.08 1.68
C LYS A 17 2.86 -12.66 0.97
N TRP A 18 2.74 -11.93 -0.14
CA TRP A 18 3.89 -11.41 -0.86
C TRP A 18 4.72 -10.43 -0.02
N VAL A 19 4.08 -9.44 0.61
CA VAL A 19 4.78 -8.50 1.49
C VAL A 19 5.41 -9.20 2.69
N ALA A 20 4.74 -10.21 3.27
CA ALA A 20 5.32 -11.02 4.33
C ALA A 20 6.61 -11.72 3.86
N LYS A 21 6.58 -12.33 2.66
CA LYS A 21 7.77 -12.98 2.10
C LYS A 21 8.89 -12.00 1.79
N LEU A 22 8.56 -10.83 1.24
CA LEU A 22 9.54 -9.77 1.00
C LEU A 22 10.18 -9.27 2.29
N ARG A 23 9.42 -9.15 3.39
CA ARG A 23 9.95 -8.77 4.70
C ARG A 23 10.90 -9.82 5.27
N GLU A 24 10.58 -11.09 5.11
CA GLU A 24 11.45 -12.21 5.53
C GLU A 24 12.78 -12.23 4.75
N LEU A 25 12.74 -11.98 3.44
CA LEU A 25 13.92 -12.04 2.56
C LEU A 25 14.70 -10.72 2.45
N LYS A 26 14.25 -9.67 3.13
CA LYS A 26 14.82 -8.34 3.01
C LYS A 26 16.23 -8.30 3.60
N THR A 27 17.18 -7.70 2.87
CA THR A 27 18.58 -7.54 3.29
C THR A 27 18.96 -6.10 3.65
N ASP A 28 18.02 -5.17 3.56
CA ASP A 28 18.22 -3.74 3.78
C ASP A 28 17.20 -3.17 4.77
N GLN A 29 17.33 -1.90 5.12
CA GLN A 29 16.44 -1.19 6.06
C GLN A 29 15.44 -0.26 5.34
N ARG A 30 15.20 -0.42 4.04
CA ARG A 30 14.27 0.46 3.30
C ARG A 30 12.82 0.19 3.73
N LEU A 31 11.98 1.21 3.82
CA LEU A 31 10.56 1.03 4.15
C LEU A 31 9.85 0.06 3.19
N LEU A 32 9.10 -0.89 3.75
CA LEU A 32 8.28 -1.86 3.01
C LEU A 32 6.89 -1.98 3.65
N LEU A 33 5.95 -1.24 3.09
CA LEU A 33 4.60 -1.09 3.61
C LEU A 33 3.56 -1.87 2.77
N LEU A 34 2.61 -2.48 3.47
CA LEU A 34 1.36 -2.98 2.91
C LEU A 34 0.26 -2.02 3.36
N CYS A 35 -0.49 -1.49 2.41
CA CYS A 35 -1.68 -0.69 2.66
C CYS A 35 -2.89 -1.46 2.13
N THR A 36 -3.75 -1.90 3.04
CA THR A 36 -5.03 -2.54 2.68
C THR A 36 -6.14 -1.53 2.91
N ASP A 37 -6.85 -1.19 1.86
CA ASP A 37 -8.07 -0.43 1.96
C ASP A 37 -9.21 -1.38 2.37
N MET A 38 -9.84 -1.09 3.51
CA MET A 38 -10.80 -2.00 4.14
C MET A 38 -12.19 -1.96 3.52
N ASP A 39 -12.49 -1.00 2.63
CA ASP A 39 -13.81 -0.83 2.02
C ASP A 39 -13.79 -1.11 0.51
N SER A 40 -12.63 -0.99 -0.13
CA SER A 40 -12.51 -1.08 -1.58
C SER A 40 -12.46 -2.50 -2.15
N GLY A 41 -12.97 -2.63 -3.38
CA GLY A 41 -12.75 -3.80 -4.24
C GLY A 41 -11.73 -3.54 -5.34
N HIS A 42 -11.81 -4.29 -6.45
CA HIS A 42 -10.81 -4.23 -7.53
C HIS A 42 -10.60 -2.83 -8.13
N GLY A 43 -11.69 -2.06 -8.27
CA GLY A 43 -11.63 -0.70 -8.80
C GLY A 43 -11.08 0.34 -7.83
N GLY A 44 -10.64 -0.06 -6.63
CA GLY A 44 -10.23 0.84 -5.57
C GLY A 44 -11.41 1.57 -4.91
N LYS A 45 -11.11 2.68 -4.23
CA LYS A 45 -12.11 3.47 -3.50
C LYS A 45 -13.19 4.01 -4.46
N SER A 46 -14.46 3.74 -4.16
CA SER A 46 -15.60 4.25 -4.92
C SER A 46 -16.01 5.67 -4.46
N GLY A 47 -16.27 6.55 -5.42
CA GLY A 47 -16.73 7.93 -5.18
C GLY A 47 -15.82 8.99 -5.80
N ARG A 48 -16.43 10.11 -6.24
CA ARG A 48 -15.77 11.16 -7.05
C ARG A 48 -14.45 11.68 -6.48
N PHE A 49 -14.35 11.78 -5.16
CA PHE A 49 -13.19 12.35 -4.48
C PHE A 49 -12.36 11.33 -3.68
N LYS A 50 -12.90 10.13 -3.41
CA LYS A 50 -12.21 9.14 -2.57
C LYS A 50 -10.97 8.54 -3.24
N SER A 51 -10.95 8.47 -4.57
CA SER A 51 -9.76 8.07 -5.32
C SER A 51 -8.57 9.00 -5.07
N TYR A 52 -8.82 10.30 -4.87
CA TYR A 52 -7.76 11.28 -4.60
C TYR A 52 -7.07 11.04 -3.24
N GLU A 53 -7.74 10.42 -2.27
CA GLU A 53 -7.09 10.05 -1.01
C GLU A 53 -6.00 9.00 -1.23
N GLY A 54 -6.25 8.02 -2.11
CA GLY A 54 -5.25 7.01 -2.47
C GLY A 54 -4.05 7.65 -3.18
N VAL A 55 -4.32 8.51 -4.16
CA VAL A 55 -3.28 9.28 -4.86
C VAL A 55 -2.48 10.16 -3.90
N ALA A 56 -3.15 10.88 -3.00
CA ALA A 56 -2.48 11.72 -2.02
C ALA A 56 -1.58 10.91 -1.07
N LEU A 57 -2.03 9.72 -0.65
CA LEU A 57 -1.24 8.81 0.18
C LEU A 57 0.03 8.33 -0.55
N GLU A 58 -0.08 7.97 -1.82
CA GLU A 58 1.06 7.56 -2.66
C GLU A 58 2.07 8.71 -2.81
N PHE A 59 1.62 9.91 -3.13
CA PHE A 59 2.49 11.08 -3.22
C PHE A 59 3.12 11.43 -1.88
N ALA A 60 2.37 11.38 -0.77
CA ALA A 60 2.92 11.63 0.55
C ALA A 60 4.04 10.65 0.91
N PHE A 61 3.88 9.37 0.57
CA PHE A 61 4.93 8.36 0.75
C PHE A 61 6.18 8.67 -0.08
N LEU A 62 6.02 9.00 -1.36
CA LEU A 62 7.15 9.32 -2.24
C LEU A 62 7.89 10.60 -1.81
N ILE A 63 7.15 11.66 -1.49
CA ILE A 63 7.71 12.92 -1.01
C ILE A 63 8.42 12.70 0.32
N GLY A 64 7.81 11.96 1.25
CA GLY A 64 8.43 11.69 2.54
C GLY A 64 9.73 10.88 2.44
N LEU A 65 9.81 9.93 1.51
CA LEU A 65 11.06 9.24 1.18
C LEU A 65 12.10 10.18 0.57
N ALA A 66 11.70 11.03 -0.38
CA ALA A 66 12.61 11.98 -1.05
C ALA A 66 13.17 13.04 -0.10
N GLN A 67 12.39 13.45 0.90
CA GLN A 67 12.79 14.41 1.93
C GLN A 67 13.47 13.77 3.14
N GLY A 68 13.55 12.44 3.21
CA GLY A 68 14.09 11.72 4.36
C GLY A 68 13.25 11.84 5.64
N THR A 69 12.01 12.31 5.54
CA THR A 69 11.08 12.42 6.69
C THR A 69 10.45 11.07 7.05
N LEU A 70 10.52 10.09 6.14
CA LEU A 70 10.11 8.70 6.38
C LEU A 70 11.35 7.80 6.42
N HIS A 71 11.54 7.11 7.54
CA HIS A 71 12.60 6.13 7.74
C HIS A 71 12.05 4.87 8.42
N SER A 72 12.73 3.74 8.25
CA SER A 72 12.45 2.55 9.04
C SER A 72 12.81 2.82 10.51
N ALA A 73 12.06 2.20 11.43
CA ALA A 73 12.43 2.17 12.85
C ALA A 73 13.76 1.43 13.08
#